data_AF-A0A921NNI2-F1
#
_entry.id   AF-A0A921NNI2-F1
#
_cell.length_a   1.000
_cell.length_b   1.000
_cell.length_c   1.000
_cell.angle_alpha   90.00
_cell.angle_beta   90.00
_cell.angle_gamma   90.00
#
_symmetry.space_group_name_H-M   'P 1'
#
loop_
_entity.id
_entity.type
_entity.pdbx_description
1 polymer ?
#
loop_
_entity_poly.entity_id
_entity_poly.type
_entity_poly.pdbx_seq_one_letter_code
_entity_poly.pdbx_strand_id
1 'polypeptide(L)' 'MEIKVLWGFEGDPEKLKVPNGRVSAGTTLDVEDEELAHALIGKGLAEKAKPAANKSAKPNETK' A
#
# COMPACT_ATOMS: atom_id res chain seq x y z
N MET A 1 8.30 2.65 7.64
CA MET A 1 7.11 1.95 8.19
C MET A 1 6.56 1.04 7.11
N GLU A 2 6.41 -0.24 7.45
CA GLU A 2 5.84 -1.22 6.53
C GLU A 2 4.31 -1.11 6.52
N ILE A 3 3.74 -0.88 5.34
CA ILE A 3 2.30 -0.83 5.12
C ILE A 3 1.89 -1.82 4.04
N LYS A 4 0.73 -2.44 4.21
CA LYS A 4 0.10 -3.27 3.20
C LYS A 4 -0.96 -2.46 2.49
N VAL A 5 -0.79 -2.31 1.18
CA VAL A 5 -1.74 -1.60 0.34
C VAL A 5 -2.97 -2.47 0.14
N LEU A 6 -4.15 -1.91 0.39
CA LEU A 6 -5.44 -2.60 0.22
C LEU A 6 -6.05 -2.34 -1.14
N TRP A 7 -5.84 -1.14 -1.67
CA TRP A 7 -6.39 -0.67 -2.92
C TRP A 7 -5.26 -0.12 -3.79
N GLY A 8 -5.29 -0.39 -5.09
CA GLY A 8 -4.29 0.18 -5.99
C GLY A 8 -4.40 1.71 -6.01
N PHE A 9 -3.28 2.39 -5.82
CA PHE A 9 -3.22 3.86 -5.84
C PHE A 9 -1.94 4.34 -6.55
N GLU A 10 -1.95 5.60 -6.96
CA GLU A 10 -0.77 6.32 -7.44
C GLU A 10 -0.35 7.37 -6.43
N GLY A 11 0.95 7.48 -6.20
CA GLY A 11 1.58 8.48 -5.34
C GLY A 11 3.04 8.71 -5.74
N ASP A 12 3.78 9.40 -4.89
CA ASP A 12 5.16 9.79 -5.20
C ASP A 12 6.10 8.57 -5.35
N PRO A 13 6.68 8.33 -6.54
CA PRO A 13 7.57 7.19 -6.80
C PRO A 13 8.79 7.16 -5.88
N GLU A 14 9.35 8.34 -5.55
CA GLU A 14 10.52 8.47 -4.69
C GLU A 14 10.22 8.05 -3.24
N LYS A 15 9.04 8.43 -2.73
CA LYS A 15 8.62 8.10 -1.36
C LYS A 15 8.15 6.66 -1.21
N LEU A 16 7.54 6.12 -2.26
CA LEU A 16 6.97 4.78 -2.30
C LEU A 16 7.95 3.73 -2.83
N LYS A 17 9.14 4.14 -3.30
CA LYS A 17 10.17 3.28 -3.91
C LYS A 17 9.61 2.41 -5.05
N VAL A 18 8.67 2.95 -5.81
CA VAL A 18 8.07 2.28 -6.97
C VAL A 18 8.41 3.03 -8.26
N PRO A 19 8.66 2.33 -9.38
CA PRO A 19 9.18 2.95 -10.60
C PRO A 19 8.23 3.97 -11.24
N ASN A 20 6.91 3.79 -11.11
CA ASN A 20 5.91 4.62 -11.79
C ASN A 20 4.98 5.35 -10.83
N GLY A 21 5.29 5.41 -9.53
CA GLY A 21 4.38 5.95 -8.52
C GLY A 21 3.14 5.08 -8.25
N ARG A 22 2.94 4.02 -9.05
CA ARG A 22 1.77 3.16 -8.99
C ARG A 22 2.02 1.94 -8.11
N VAL A 23 1.14 1.76 -7.14
CA VAL A 23 1.15 0.64 -6.21
C VAL A 23 -0.09 -0.21 -6.43
N SER A 24 0.08 -1.53 -6.43
CA SER A 24 -1.02 -2.47 -6.59
C SER A 24 -1.64 -2.84 -5.24
N ALA A 25 -2.93 -3.15 -5.26
CA ALA A 25 -3.60 -3.74 -4.11
C ALA A 25 -2.90 -5.05 -3.69
N GLY A 26 -2.74 -5.25 -2.39
CA GLY A 26 -2.05 -6.40 -1.81
C GLY A 26 -0.53 -6.28 -1.75
N THR A 27 0.08 -5.24 -2.33
CA THR A 27 1.51 -5.00 -2.24
C THR A 27 1.88 -4.48 -0.84
N THR A 28 2.90 -5.07 -0.23
CA THR A 28 3.53 -4.52 0.96
C THR A 28 4.61 -3.55 0.53
N LEU A 29 4.55 -2.31 1.02
CA LEU A 29 5.54 -1.28 0.81
C LEU A 29 6.21 -0.91 2.12
N ASP A 30 7.53 -0.77 2.07
CA ASP A 30 8.28 -0.11 3.13
C ASP A 30 8.39 1.37 2.79
N VAL A 31 7.55 2.18 3.45
CA VAL A 31 7.48 3.62 3.25
C VAL A 31 8.31 4.28 4.33
N GLU A 32 9.42 4.94 3.97
CA GLU A 32 10.28 5.63 4.94
C GLU A 32 9.58 6.83 5.61
N ASP A 33 8.69 7.48 4.87
CA ASP A 33 7.92 8.63 5.30
C ASP A 33 6.67 8.18 6.12
N GLU A 34 6.75 8.32 7.44
CA GLU A 34 5.68 7.92 8.36
C GLU A 34 4.39 8.74 8.17
N GLU A 35 4.50 10.00 7.77
CA GLU A 35 3.34 10.86 7.49
C GLU A 35 2.58 10.35 6.26
N LEU A 36 3.30 9.99 5.20
CA LEU A 36 2.69 9.38 4.02
C LEU A 36 2.03 8.04 4.38
N ALA A 37 2.72 7.18 5.15
CA ALA A 37 2.15 5.92 5.60
C ALA A 37 0.85 6.12 6.39
N HIS A 38 0.84 7.05 7.34
CA HIS A 38 -0.35 7.40 8.13
C HIS A 38 -1.46 8.04 7.28
N ALA A 39 -1.12 8.85 6.27
CA ALA A 39 -2.10 9.41 5.35
C ALA A 39 -2.78 8.32 4.50
N LEU A 40 -2.01 7.34 4.01
CA LEU A 40 -2.52 6.19 3.26
C LEU A 40 -3.42 5.30 4.12
N ILE A 41 -3.03 5.08 5.39
CA ILE A 41 -3.84 4.36 6.36
C ILE A 41 -5.12 5.14 6.72
N GLY A 42 -5.01 6.44 6.98
CA GLY A 42 -6.14 7.30 7.31
C GLY A 42 -7.15 7.45 6.17
N LYS A 43 -6.69 7.33 4.92
CA LYS A 43 -7.55 7.24 3.73
C LYS A 43 -8.16 5.86 3.50
N GLY A 44 -7.76 4.84 4.26
CA GLY A 44 -8.18 3.46 4.05
C GLY A 44 -7.59 2.81 2.79
N LEU A 45 -6.55 3.40 2.19
CA LEU A 45 -5.86 2.86 1.02
C LEU A 45 -4.83 1.80 1.40
N ALA A 46 -4.30 1.87 2.63
CA ALA A 46 -3.35 0.92 3.18
C ALA A 46 -3.66 0.59 4.65
N GLU A 47 -3.02 -0.44 5.18
CA GLU A 47 -3.05 -0.82 6.59
C GLU A 47 -1.62 -1.02 7.09
N LYS A 48 -1.38 -0.89 8.41
CA LYS A 48 -0.08 -1.27 8.99
C LYS A 48 0.20 -2.73 8.68
N ALA A 49 1.32 -3.01 8.02
CA ALA A 49 1.70 -4.38 7.72
C ALA A 49 2.00 -5.09 9.05
N LYS A 50 1.20 -6.11 9.37
CA LYS A 50 1.52 -7.02 10.47
C LYS A 50 2.58 -8.00 10.00
N PRO A 51 3.53 -8.42 10.86
CA PRO A 51 4.51 -9.43 10.51
C PRO A 51 3.81 -10.72 10.06
N ALA A 52 4.03 -11.06 8.79
CA ALA A 52 3.65 -12.31 8.11
C ALA A 52 2.22 -12.83 8.36
N ALA A 53 1.23 -12.21 7.72
CA ALA A 53 0.05 -12.96 7.28
C ALA A 53 -0.20 -12.66 5.80
N ASN A 54 0.48 -13.46 4.98
CA ASN A 54 0.26 -13.62 3.55
C ASN A 54 -1.23 -13.92 3.32
N LYS A 55 -2.05 -12.90 3.09
CA LYS A 55 -3.43 -13.07 2.65
C LYS A 55 -3.72 -12.02 1.60
N SER A 56 -3.60 -12.49 0.37
CA SER A 56 -4.05 -11.90 -0.88
C SER A 56 -5.27 -11.00 -0.70
N ALA A 57 -5.13 -9.73 -1.09
CA ALA A 57 -6.28 -8.99 -1.57
C ALA A 57 -6.58 -9.56 -2.96
N LYS A 58 -7.55 -10.48 -3.04
CA LYS A 58 -8.09 -10.95 -4.31
C LYS A 58 -8.76 -9.75 -5.00
N PRO A 59 -8.45 -9.45 -6.27
CA PRO A 59 -9.22 -8.47 -7.03
C PRO A 59 -10.60 -9.07 -7.29
N ASN A 60 -11.65 -8.45 -6.78
CA ASN A 60 -13.01 -8.81 -7.17
C ASN A 60 -13.49 -7.78 -8.19
N GLU A 61 -12.96 -7.88 -9.42
CA GLU A 61 -13.68 -7.43 -10.60
C GLU A 61 -14.67 -8.51 -11.03
N THR A 62 -15.75 -8.06 -11.67
CA THR A 62 -16.84 -8.80 -12.34
C THR A 62 -17.97 -9.40 -11.48
N LYS A 63 -19.11 -8.69 -11.48
CA LYS A 63 -20.32 -9.13 -12.18
C LYS A 63 -21.24 -7.94 -12.45
#